data_AF-A0A0G4NK27-F1
#
_entry.id   AF-A0A0G4NK27-F1
#
_cell.length_a   1.000
_cell.length_b   1.000
_cell.length_c   1.000
_cell.angle_alpha   90.00
_cell.angle_beta   90.00
_cell.angle_gamma   90.00
#
_symmetry.space_group_name_H-M   'P 1'
#
loop_
_entity.id
_entity.type
_entity.pdbx_description
1 polymer ?
#
loop_
_entity_poly.entity_id
_entity_poly.type
_entity_poly.pdbx_seq_one_letter_code
_entity_poly.pdbx_strand_id
1 'polypeptide(L)'
;MHHSSLVSYAWNSLRIPKDIISPAQTVLLRLVNHMFRSRISSPPQDPKDKTRDLKLVMFFFGFFRSRIVPECVALMHLQAQLREDNSDPGEFPVDTWDMERAKDGLAQYLDLLTTVSEIAYSRAMLIEWEAVYDLITLLNGLEAGVPKKPLVDAIPTRTVPTNPSAHQQPPAASQGTNRDNTSAAPPIIERPYSAADSLPPSPPPPPPLSEPAYKYPWSGIKAQLFTILATLLQPPPGQSSPGNPDVQLQMVRHNGIVPLLNCCAYDDHNPFAKERVTICLKWLLDGCDAANAFFRELVSMAPAPNLKPPPGGATTSTLRVDGIQGEVKVQVRSSTAPDVEGGDGAARIRAHDPYGLAEGARKLHLGAKESEPFNEDDFM
;
A
#
# COMPACT_ATOMS: atom_id res chain seq x y z
N MET A 1 28.45 19.91 -23.21
CA MET A 1 28.55 18.50 -22.74
C MET A 1 29.13 18.33 -21.34
N HIS A 2 29.83 19.33 -20.76
CA HIS A 2 30.57 19.16 -19.49
C HIS A 2 29.76 19.20 -18.18
N HIS A 3 28.52 19.72 -18.17
CA HIS A 3 27.75 19.85 -16.91
C HIS A 3 27.05 18.55 -16.48
N SER A 4 26.49 17.77 -17.41
CA SER A 4 25.88 16.47 -17.08
C SER A 4 26.91 15.40 -16.74
N SER A 5 28.13 15.51 -17.28
CA SER A 5 29.23 14.58 -16.94
C SER A 5 29.70 14.73 -15.50
N LEU A 6 29.54 15.91 -14.90
CA LEU A 6 29.98 16.14 -13.52
C LEU A 6 29.11 15.37 -12.51
N VAL A 7 27.79 15.35 -12.70
CA VAL A 7 26.88 14.61 -11.81
C VAL A 7 27.14 13.11 -11.91
N SER A 8 27.27 12.57 -13.12
CA SER A 8 27.61 11.16 -13.31
C SER A 8 28.98 10.81 -12.74
N TYR A 9 29.98 11.68 -12.89
CA TYR A 9 31.30 11.48 -12.30
C TYR A 9 31.24 11.51 -10.77
N ALA A 10 30.61 12.54 -10.19
CA ALA A 10 30.44 12.67 -8.74
C ALA A 10 29.68 11.48 -8.15
N TRP A 11 28.62 11.02 -8.82
CA TRP A 11 27.86 9.84 -8.40
C TRP A 11 28.73 8.59 -8.26
N ASN A 12 29.62 8.34 -9.21
CA ASN A 12 30.52 7.20 -9.18
C ASN A 12 31.62 7.37 -8.11
N SER A 13 32.16 8.59 -7.96
CA SER A 13 33.20 8.89 -6.97
C SER A 13 32.70 8.83 -5.52
N LEU A 14 31.43 9.12 -5.27
CA LEU A 14 30.81 9.08 -3.93
C LEU A 14 30.36 7.68 -3.51
N ARG A 15 30.56 6.66 -4.36
CA ARG A 15 30.10 5.30 -4.10
C ARG A 15 30.96 4.61 -3.04
N ILE A 16 30.29 3.92 -2.12
CA ILE A 16 30.92 2.99 -1.17
C ILE A 16 30.52 1.58 -1.61
N PRO A 17 31.46 0.66 -1.93
CA PRO A 17 31.13 -0.64 -2.52
C PRO A 17 30.19 -1.52 -1.68
N LYS A 18 30.28 -1.45 -0.35
CA LYS A 18 29.42 -2.19 0.59
C LYS A 18 27.96 -1.70 0.54
N ASP A 19 27.76 -0.41 0.34
CA ASP A 19 26.43 0.19 0.38
C ASP A 19 25.71 -0.01 -0.97
N ILE A 20 24.43 -0.38 -0.92
CA ILE A 20 23.57 -0.35 -2.12
C ILE A 20 23.55 1.08 -2.67
N ILE A 21 23.37 2.06 -1.78
CA ILE A 21 23.49 3.50 -2.02
C ILE A 21 24.22 4.12 -0.83
N SER A 22 25.30 4.85 -1.10
CA SER A 22 26.05 5.51 -0.02
C SER A 22 25.30 6.73 0.52
N PRO A 23 25.53 7.15 1.78
CA PRO A 23 24.93 8.38 2.32
C PRO A 23 25.21 9.62 1.46
N ALA A 24 26.42 9.74 0.91
CA ALA A 24 26.78 10.83 0.02
C ALA A 24 26.03 10.80 -1.32
N GLN A 25 25.80 9.60 -1.88
CA GLN A 25 24.95 9.42 -3.05
C GLN A 25 23.50 9.83 -2.75
N THR A 26 22.96 9.50 -1.58
CA THR A 26 21.62 9.93 -1.15
C THR A 26 21.51 11.46 -1.10
N VAL A 27 22.53 12.16 -0.61
CA VAL A 27 22.55 13.64 -0.61
C VAL A 27 22.55 14.20 -2.03
N LEU A 28 23.39 13.64 -2.92
CA LEU A 28 23.41 14.05 -4.33
C LEU A 28 22.04 13.82 -5.00
N LEU A 29 21.38 12.71 -4.70
CA LEU A 29 20.06 12.40 -5.24
C LEU A 29 18.98 13.39 -4.75
N ARG A 30 19.03 13.81 -3.49
CA ARG A 30 18.17 14.88 -2.94
C ARG A 30 18.39 16.21 -3.63
N LEU A 31 19.65 16.58 -3.88
CA LEU A 31 20.00 17.80 -4.60
C LEU A 31 19.43 17.77 -6.03
N VAL A 32 19.64 16.67 -6.75
CA VAL A 32 19.09 16.48 -8.09
C VAL A 32 17.56 16.53 -8.05
N ASN A 33 16.93 15.90 -7.06
CA ASN A 33 15.47 15.96 -6.91
C ASN A 33 14.98 17.40 -6.71
N HIS A 34 15.65 18.19 -5.87
CA HIS A 34 15.34 19.60 -5.69
C HIS A 34 15.43 20.40 -7.00
N MET A 35 16.43 20.12 -7.84
CA MET A 35 16.53 20.73 -9.17
C MET A 35 15.34 20.38 -10.07
N PHE A 36 14.87 19.12 -10.06
CA PHE A 36 13.71 18.70 -10.82
C PHE A 36 12.39 19.28 -10.28
N ARG A 37 12.24 19.44 -8.97
CA ARG A 37 11.07 20.13 -8.39
C ARG A 37 10.94 21.55 -8.92
N SER A 38 12.06 22.27 -9.10
CA SER A 38 12.06 23.58 -9.74
C SER A 38 11.56 23.55 -11.19
N ARG A 39 11.74 22.43 -11.92
CA ARG A 39 11.24 22.27 -13.30
C ARG A 39 9.73 22.12 -13.40
N ILE A 40 9.06 21.69 -12.33
CA ILE A 40 7.60 21.59 -12.29
C ILE A 40 6.99 23.00 -12.34
N SER A 41 7.53 23.92 -11.54
CA SER A 41 7.07 25.32 -11.52
C SER A 41 7.60 26.13 -12.70
N SER A 42 8.83 25.84 -13.14
CA SER A 42 9.54 26.57 -14.20
C SER A 42 10.02 25.61 -15.29
N PRO A 43 9.14 25.21 -16.22
CA PRO A 43 9.49 24.25 -17.25
C PRO A 43 10.56 24.81 -18.19
N PRO A 44 11.57 24.00 -18.58
CA PRO A 44 12.64 24.42 -19.46
C PRO A 44 12.08 24.82 -20.83
N GLN A 45 12.44 26.02 -21.29
CA GLN A 45 12.00 26.55 -22.59
C GLN A 45 12.89 26.06 -23.74
N ASP A 46 14.21 25.93 -23.50
CA ASP A 46 15.17 25.48 -24.52
C ASP A 46 15.12 23.93 -24.67
N PRO A 47 14.97 23.39 -25.90
CA PRO A 47 15.06 21.95 -26.14
C PRO A 47 16.38 21.31 -25.68
N LYS A 48 17.49 22.06 -25.65
CA LYS A 48 18.77 21.59 -25.14
C LYS A 48 18.73 21.32 -23.63
N ASP A 49 18.03 22.17 -22.87
CA ASP A 49 17.84 21.99 -21.44
C ASP A 49 16.98 20.76 -21.15
N LYS A 50 15.88 20.56 -21.91
CA LYS A 50 15.07 19.33 -21.83
C LYS A 50 15.91 18.08 -22.09
N THR A 51 16.74 18.11 -23.13
CA THR A 51 17.63 17.00 -23.48
C THR A 51 18.63 16.71 -22.36
N ARG A 52 19.19 17.75 -21.73
CA ARG A 52 20.11 17.62 -20.60
C ARG A 52 19.43 16.95 -19.40
N ASP A 53 18.23 17.41 -19.08
CA ASP A 53 17.42 16.91 -17.98
C ASP A 53 17.06 15.43 -18.22
N LEU A 54 16.61 15.07 -19.43
CA LEU A 54 16.32 13.67 -19.80
C LEU A 54 17.55 12.76 -19.72
N LYS A 55 18.72 13.21 -20.16
CA LYS A 55 19.97 12.44 -20.01
C LYS A 55 20.31 12.17 -18.55
N LEU A 56 20.00 13.12 -17.66
CA LEU A 56 20.21 12.95 -16.22
C LEU A 56 19.21 11.96 -15.63
N VAL A 57 17.92 12.04 -16.00
CA VAL A 57 16.90 11.05 -15.59
C VAL A 57 17.29 9.66 -16.08
N MET A 58 17.66 9.53 -17.36
CA MET A 58 18.11 8.26 -17.95
C MET A 58 19.29 7.66 -17.18
N PHE A 59 20.28 8.48 -16.80
CA PHE A 59 21.42 8.01 -16.02
C PHE A 59 21.00 7.42 -14.67
N PHE A 60 20.21 8.16 -13.89
CA PHE A 60 19.75 7.68 -12.59
C PHE A 60 18.80 6.48 -12.71
N PHE A 61 17.92 6.50 -13.70
CA PHE A 61 17.01 5.40 -13.96
C PHE A 61 17.74 4.13 -14.38
N GLY A 62 18.79 4.25 -15.22
CA GLY A 62 19.67 3.15 -15.57
C GLY A 62 20.35 2.52 -14.34
N PHE A 63 20.83 3.34 -13.39
CA PHE A 63 21.36 2.86 -12.11
C PHE A 63 20.29 2.22 -11.22
N PHE A 64 19.11 2.83 -11.14
CA PHE A 64 17.97 2.30 -10.39
C PHE A 64 17.63 0.88 -10.85
N ARG A 65 17.45 0.67 -12.15
CA ARG A 65 17.11 -0.60 -12.76
C ARG A 65 18.22 -1.65 -12.68
N SER A 66 19.46 -1.28 -13.01
CA SER A 66 20.55 -2.26 -13.14
C SER A 66 21.21 -2.63 -11.80
N ARG A 67 20.97 -1.83 -10.75
CA ARG A 67 21.66 -2.00 -9.46
C ARG A 67 20.71 -1.93 -8.27
N ILE A 68 19.99 -0.81 -8.12
CA ILE A 68 19.24 -0.57 -6.88
C ILE A 68 18.10 -1.58 -6.72
N VAL A 69 17.30 -1.77 -7.76
CA VAL A 69 16.16 -2.69 -7.76
C VAL A 69 16.62 -4.14 -7.52
N PRO A 70 17.59 -4.71 -8.28
CA PRO A 70 18.06 -6.07 -8.05
C PRO A 70 18.57 -6.32 -6.63
N GLU A 71 19.37 -5.39 -6.08
CA GLU A 71 19.96 -5.55 -4.73
C GLU A 71 18.87 -5.50 -3.64
N CYS A 72 17.93 -4.55 -3.72
CA CYS A 72 16.82 -4.47 -2.77
C CYS A 72 15.89 -5.69 -2.87
N VAL A 73 15.59 -6.13 -4.09
CA VAL A 73 14.73 -7.31 -4.32
C VAL A 73 15.42 -8.59 -3.86
N ALA A 74 16.73 -8.70 -4.00
CA ALA A 74 17.49 -9.83 -3.46
C ALA A 74 17.36 -9.92 -1.93
N LEU A 75 17.47 -8.80 -1.22
CA LEU A 75 17.24 -8.76 0.22
C LEU A 75 15.81 -9.18 0.58
N MET A 76 14.79 -8.64 -0.12
CA MET A 76 13.39 -9.02 0.08
C MET A 76 13.14 -10.50 -0.23
N HIS A 77 13.81 -11.06 -1.23
CA HIS A 77 13.73 -12.47 -1.58
C HIS A 77 14.32 -13.36 -0.48
N LEU A 78 15.46 -12.97 0.10
CA LEU A 78 16.02 -13.67 1.27
C LEU A 78 15.08 -13.60 2.47
N GLN A 79 14.43 -12.44 2.72
CA GLN A 79 13.40 -12.35 3.75
C GLN A 79 12.22 -13.29 3.48
N ALA A 80 11.82 -13.46 2.22
CA ALA A 80 10.76 -14.40 1.84
C ALA A 80 11.17 -15.87 2.07
N GLN A 81 12.40 -16.25 1.71
CA GLN A 81 12.91 -17.60 1.97
C GLN A 81 12.95 -17.92 3.47
N LEU A 82 13.40 -16.98 4.29
CA LEU A 82 13.42 -17.12 5.75
C LEU A 82 12.01 -17.24 6.33
N ARG A 83 11.04 -16.55 5.75
CA ARG A 83 9.63 -16.62 6.16
C ARG A 83 8.99 -17.97 5.83
N GLU A 84 9.45 -18.62 4.78
CA GLU A 84 9.00 -19.95 4.35
C GLU A 84 9.80 -21.09 5.02
N ASP A 85 10.64 -20.78 6.03
CA ASP A 85 11.55 -21.72 6.70
C ASP A 85 12.50 -22.47 5.73
N ASN A 86 12.82 -21.86 4.59
CA ASN A 86 13.68 -22.43 3.54
C ASN A 86 15.18 -22.11 3.73
N SER A 87 15.54 -21.19 4.64
CA SER A 87 16.91 -20.74 4.89
C SER A 87 17.14 -20.49 6.39
N ASP A 88 18.41 -20.45 6.84
CA ASP A 88 18.74 -20.17 8.24
C ASP A 88 18.87 -18.65 8.50
N PRO A 89 18.27 -18.10 9.58
CA PRO A 89 18.38 -16.67 9.90
C PRO A 89 19.82 -16.16 10.09
N GLY A 90 20.78 -17.03 10.46
CA GLY A 90 22.18 -16.69 10.59
C GLY A 90 22.90 -16.46 9.25
N GLU A 91 22.30 -16.89 8.14
CA GLU A 91 22.83 -16.71 6.78
C GLU A 91 22.41 -15.38 6.15
N PHE A 92 21.59 -14.57 6.83
CA PHE A 92 21.17 -13.28 6.32
C PHE A 92 22.38 -12.33 6.22
N PRO A 93 22.67 -11.76 5.03
CA PRO A 93 24.00 -11.21 4.72
C PRO A 93 24.28 -9.82 5.30
N VAL A 94 23.27 -9.17 5.88
CA VAL A 94 23.32 -7.76 6.27
C VAL A 94 22.71 -7.54 7.65
N ASP A 95 23.17 -6.51 8.35
CA ASP A 95 22.60 -6.11 9.63
C ASP A 95 21.43 -5.12 9.48
N THR A 96 20.80 -4.76 10.60
CA THR A 96 19.63 -3.86 10.59
C THR A 96 19.99 -2.47 10.07
N TRP A 97 21.22 -2.01 10.27
CA TRP A 97 21.66 -0.69 9.84
C TRP A 97 21.93 -0.64 8.33
N ASP A 98 22.48 -1.71 7.77
CA ASP A 98 22.59 -1.90 6.33
C ASP A 98 21.18 -1.92 5.68
N MET A 99 20.18 -2.55 6.32
CA MET A 99 18.77 -2.53 5.87
C MET A 99 18.15 -1.12 5.91
N GLU A 100 18.40 -0.35 6.97
CA GLU A 100 17.96 1.05 7.06
C GLU A 100 18.54 1.89 5.92
N ARG A 101 19.83 1.74 5.64
CA ARG A 101 20.49 2.44 4.53
C ARG A 101 19.94 2.03 3.17
N ALA A 102 19.71 0.73 2.97
CA ALA A 102 19.11 0.22 1.74
C ALA A 102 17.71 0.82 1.51
N LYS A 103 16.88 0.83 2.55
CA LYS A 103 15.55 1.44 2.51
C LYS A 103 15.61 2.94 2.24
N ASP A 104 16.45 3.68 2.96
CA ASP A 104 16.58 5.13 2.80
C ASP A 104 17.04 5.52 1.40
N GLY A 105 18.01 4.78 0.86
CA GLY A 105 18.48 4.96 -0.51
C GLY A 105 17.38 4.68 -1.53
N LEU A 106 16.67 3.55 -1.39
CA LEU A 106 15.55 3.20 -2.26
C LEU A 106 14.45 4.27 -2.21
N ALA A 107 14.06 4.69 -1.01
CA ALA A 107 13.06 5.73 -0.80
C ALA A 107 13.45 7.05 -1.48
N GLN A 108 14.74 7.40 -1.49
CA GLN A 108 15.22 8.61 -2.15
C GLN A 108 15.17 8.52 -3.68
N TYR A 109 15.41 7.34 -4.25
CA TYR A 109 15.18 7.08 -5.67
C TYR A 109 13.71 7.19 -6.03
N LEU A 110 12.82 6.61 -5.21
CA LEU A 110 11.38 6.69 -5.45
C LEU A 110 10.87 8.13 -5.30
N ASP A 111 11.43 8.94 -4.41
CA ASP A 111 11.11 10.38 -4.31
C ASP A 111 11.55 11.17 -5.56
N LEU A 112 12.73 10.85 -6.13
CA LEU A 112 13.14 11.39 -7.42
C LEU A 112 12.17 10.97 -8.53
N LEU A 113 11.85 9.67 -8.63
CA LEU A 113 10.94 9.14 -9.65
C LEU A 113 9.53 9.73 -9.53
N THR A 114 9.04 9.95 -8.31
CA THR A 114 7.78 10.65 -8.06
C THR A 114 7.82 12.03 -8.71
N THR A 115 8.86 12.81 -8.41
CA THR A 115 9.02 14.17 -8.95
C THR A 115 9.15 14.19 -10.47
N VAL A 116 10.01 13.33 -11.06
CA VAL A 116 10.20 13.33 -12.51
C VAL A 116 8.99 12.78 -13.27
N SER A 117 8.17 11.94 -12.64
CA SER A 117 6.93 11.43 -13.23
C SER A 117 5.83 12.51 -13.34
N GLU A 118 5.92 13.60 -12.57
CA GLU A 118 4.99 14.74 -12.70
C GLU A 118 5.36 15.66 -13.88
N ILE A 119 6.59 15.57 -14.40
CA ILE A 119 7.07 16.36 -15.52
C ILE A 119 6.68 15.66 -16.83
N ALA A 120 5.79 16.25 -17.63
CA ALA A 120 5.18 15.60 -18.80
C ALA A 120 6.16 14.90 -19.76
N TYR A 121 7.26 15.56 -20.15
CA TYR A 121 8.24 14.97 -21.08
C TYR A 121 9.07 13.84 -20.45
N SER A 122 9.42 13.96 -19.17
CA SER A 122 10.13 12.90 -18.43
C SER A 122 9.22 11.72 -18.16
N ARG A 123 7.95 11.98 -17.84
CA ARG A 123 6.91 10.96 -17.65
C ARG A 123 6.74 10.09 -18.88
N ALA A 124 6.64 10.70 -20.07
CA ALA A 124 6.54 9.95 -21.33
C ALA A 124 7.71 8.99 -21.51
N MET A 125 8.94 9.45 -21.21
CA MET A 125 10.13 8.60 -21.28
C MET A 125 10.13 7.48 -20.24
N LEU A 126 9.67 7.72 -19.00
CA LEU A 126 9.56 6.65 -18.00
C LEU A 126 8.58 5.55 -18.42
N ILE A 127 7.51 5.90 -19.13
CA ILE A 127 6.56 4.95 -19.71
C ILE A 127 7.22 4.17 -20.85
N GLU A 128 7.90 4.87 -21.77
CA GLU A 128 8.63 4.26 -22.89
C GLU A 128 9.71 3.28 -22.39
N TRP A 129 10.41 3.63 -21.32
CA TRP A 129 11.42 2.77 -20.72
C TRP A 129 10.83 1.65 -19.85
N GLU A 130 9.50 1.49 -19.80
CA GLU A 130 8.80 0.48 -19.01
C GLU A 130 9.14 0.52 -17.51
N ALA A 131 9.18 1.70 -16.89
CA ALA A 131 9.45 1.83 -15.45
C ALA A 131 8.48 1.03 -14.57
N VAL A 132 7.29 0.74 -15.09
CA VAL A 132 6.28 -0.13 -14.45
C VAL A 132 6.84 -1.49 -14.07
N TYR A 133 7.71 -2.09 -14.91
CA TYR A 133 8.32 -3.38 -14.63
C TYR A 133 9.12 -3.37 -13.32
N ASP A 134 9.97 -2.36 -13.12
CA ASP A 134 10.80 -2.26 -11.91
C ASP A 134 9.94 -2.02 -10.66
N LEU A 135 8.89 -1.18 -10.79
CA LEU A 135 7.96 -0.88 -9.70
C LEU A 135 7.17 -2.13 -9.27
N ILE A 136 6.68 -2.92 -10.22
CA ILE A 136 6.00 -4.20 -9.96
C ILE A 136 6.98 -5.21 -9.34
N THR A 137 8.22 -5.26 -9.81
CA THR A 137 9.24 -6.18 -9.29
C THR A 137 9.54 -5.89 -7.81
N LEU A 138 9.70 -4.62 -7.44
CA LEU A 138 9.81 -4.20 -6.05
C LEU A 138 8.55 -4.55 -5.24
N LEU A 139 7.36 -4.30 -5.80
CA LEU A 139 6.10 -4.59 -5.12
C LEU A 139 5.94 -6.08 -4.81
N ASN A 140 6.29 -6.95 -5.76
CA ASN A 140 6.32 -8.40 -5.59
C ASN A 140 7.29 -8.83 -4.48
N GLY A 141 8.51 -8.28 -4.49
CA GLY A 141 9.50 -8.54 -3.44
C GLY A 141 8.95 -8.17 -2.06
N LEU A 142 8.31 -7.02 -1.94
CA LEU A 142 7.71 -6.56 -0.68
C LEU A 142 6.53 -7.42 -0.22
N GLU A 143 5.66 -7.88 -1.11
CA GLU A 143 4.54 -8.77 -0.74
C GLU A 143 5.01 -10.15 -0.28
N ALA A 144 6.07 -10.69 -0.87
CA ALA A 144 6.65 -11.97 -0.48
C ALA A 144 7.45 -11.85 0.83
N GLY A 145 8.38 -10.89 0.87
CA GLY A 145 9.38 -10.76 1.92
C GLY A 145 8.90 -10.10 3.21
N VAL A 146 7.89 -9.23 3.16
CA VAL A 146 7.43 -8.49 4.35
C VAL A 146 6.09 -9.03 4.86
N PRO A 147 6.03 -9.57 6.09
CA PRO A 147 4.77 -9.99 6.68
C PRO A 147 3.86 -8.77 6.95
N LYS A 148 2.57 -8.93 6.65
CA LYS A 148 1.56 -7.90 6.93
C LYS A 148 1.37 -7.80 8.43
N LYS A 149 1.50 -6.59 8.98
CA LYS A 149 1.32 -6.38 10.42
C LYS A 149 -0.17 -6.20 10.71
N PRO A 150 -0.79 -7.09 11.54
CA PRO A 150 -2.20 -6.98 11.87
C PRO A 150 -2.48 -5.80 12.80
N LEU A 151 -3.72 -5.31 12.82
CA LEU A 151 -4.15 -4.16 13.64
C LEU A 151 -4.05 -4.41 15.15
N VAL A 152 -4.10 -5.67 15.57
CA VAL A 152 -3.99 -6.08 16.97
C VAL A 152 -2.79 -7.01 17.08
N ASP A 153 -1.74 -6.57 17.78
CA ASP A 153 -0.72 -7.48 18.27
C ASP A 153 -1.45 -8.53 19.12
N ALA A 154 -1.39 -9.79 18.69
CA ALA A 154 -2.06 -10.88 19.39
C ALA A 154 -1.79 -10.77 20.88
N ILE A 155 -2.84 -10.50 21.66
CA ILE A 155 -2.76 -10.35 23.12
C ILE A 155 -1.93 -11.51 23.64
N PRO A 156 -0.79 -11.27 24.35
CA PRO A 156 0.01 -12.35 24.89
C PRO A 156 -0.91 -13.21 25.74
N THR A 157 -1.12 -14.46 25.32
CA THR A 157 -1.89 -15.42 26.11
C THR A 157 -1.08 -15.62 27.38
N ARG A 158 -1.54 -14.99 28.47
CA ARG A 158 -0.91 -15.08 29.78
C ARG A 158 -1.06 -16.53 30.25
N THR A 159 -0.10 -17.39 29.92
CA THR A 159 0.02 -18.72 30.50
C THR A 159 0.23 -18.52 31.98
N VAL A 160 -0.84 -18.70 32.76
CA VAL A 160 -0.78 -18.78 34.21
C VAL A 160 0.02 -20.04 34.55
N PRO A 161 1.18 -19.96 35.22
CA PRO A 161 1.86 -21.16 35.68
C PRO A 161 1.06 -21.74 36.85
N THR A 162 0.33 -22.82 36.59
CA THR A 162 -0.22 -23.69 37.64
C THR A 162 0.92 -24.49 38.25
N ASN A 163 1.40 -24.07 39.43
CA ASN A 163 2.23 -24.89 40.30
C ASN A 163 1.39 -26.06 40.85
N PRO A 164 1.78 -27.33 40.67
CA PRO A 164 1.13 -28.46 41.34
C PRO A 164 2.02 -28.94 42.49
N SER A 165 1.78 -28.49 43.72
CA SER A 165 2.32 -29.12 44.94
C SER A 165 1.67 -28.55 46.21
N ALA A 166 0.76 -29.32 46.82
CA ALA A 166 0.69 -29.60 48.26
C ALA A 166 -0.71 -30.10 48.67
N HIS A 167 -0.83 -31.41 48.84
CA HIS A 167 -1.84 -32.04 49.70
C HIS A 167 -1.40 -31.94 51.16
N GLN A 168 -2.27 -31.49 52.09
CA GLN A 168 -2.73 -32.23 53.29
C GLN A 168 -3.51 -31.32 54.28
N GLN A 169 -4.57 -31.91 54.81
CA GLN A 169 -5.68 -31.49 55.69
C GLN A 169 -5.31 -31.57 57.22
N PRO A 170 -6.23 -31.40 58.24
CA PRO A 170 -7.48 -30.63 58.43
C PRO A 170 -7.57 -29.95 59.87
N PRO A 171 -8.72 -29.82 60.61
CA PRO A 171 -9.46 -28.55 60.81
C PRO A 171 -9.74 -28.13 62.29
N ALA A 172 -10.14 -26.87 62.56
CA ALA A 172 -11.03 -26.51 63.69
C ALA A 172 -11.57 -25.05 63.63
N ALA A 173 -12.89 -24.94 63.91
CA ALA A 173 -13.76 -23.84 64.43
C ALA A 173 -13.12 -22.48 64.85
N SER A 174 -13.75 -21.29 64.80
CA SER A 174 -15.17 -20.86 64.89
C SER A 174 -15.29 -19.31 64.72
N GLN A 175 -16.44 -18.84 64.18
CA GLN A 175 -17.24 -17.62 64.47
C GLN A 175 -16.54 -16.27 64.82
N GLY A 176 -16.89 -15.08 64.32
CA GLY A 176 -17.91 -14.63 63.37
C GLY A 176 -17.94 -13.08 63.25
N THR A 177 -18.81 -12.61 62.34
CA THR A 177 -19.49 -11.30 62.23
C THR A 177 -18.76 -10.00 61.86
N ASN A 178 -19.35 -9.33 60.84
CA ASN A 178 -19.46 -7.89 60.54
C ASN A 178 -18.26 -7.23 59.82
N ARG A 179 -18.41 -6.31 58.86
CA ARG A 179 -19.50 -5.77 57.99
C ARG A 179 -18.79 -4.78 57.05
N ASP A 180 -19.30 -4.61 55.83
CA ASP A 180 -19.14 -3.48 54.89
C ASP A 180 -17.76 -2.78 54.76
N ASN A 181 -17.08 -2.92 53.61
CA ASN A 181 -16.53 -1.74 52.95
C ASN A 181 -16.23 -1.90 51.46
N THR A 182 -16.61 -0.87 50.72
CA THR A 182 -16.44 -0.61 49.30
C THR A 182 -14.98 -0.58 48.86
N SER A 183 -14.64 -1.34 47.81
CA SER A 183 -13.32 -1.29 47.17
C SER A 183 -13.19 -0.05 46.28
N ALA A 184 -12.85 1.08 46.90
CA ALA A 184 -12.20 2.19 46.21
C ALA A 184 -10.68 2.03 46.35
N ALA A 185 -9.97 2.07 45.22
CA ALA A 185 -8.52 2.08 45.18
C ALA A 185 -7.96 3.23 46.06
N PRO A 186 -6.93 2.99 46.88
CA PRO A 186 -6.28 4.10 47.59
C PRO A 186 -5.50 4.96 46.57
N PRO A 187 -5.61 6.30 46.62
CA PRO A 187 -4.84 7.17 45.75
C PRO A 187 -3.34 7.08 46.09
N ILE A 188 -2.51 7.01 45.06
CA ILE A 188 -1.05 7.19 45.13
C ILE A 188 -0.79 8.56 45.77
N ILE A 189 -0.20 8.55 46.97
CA ILE A 189 0.35 9.73 47.63
C ILE A 189 1.87 9.60 47.55
N GLU A 190 2.50 10.39 46.69
CA GLU A 190 3.94 10.58 46.72
C GLU A 190 4.30 11.33 48.02
N ARG A 191 5.01 10.65 48.92
CA ARG A 191 5.61 11.27 50.10
C ARG A 191 7.07 11.59 49.80
N PRO A 192 7.43 12.84 49.46
CA PRO A 192 8.83 13.23 49.43
C PRO A 192 9.33 13.24 50.89
N TYR A 193 10.47 12.60 51.15
CA TYR A 193 11.13 12.44 52.45
C TYR A 193 10.59 11.31 53.36
N SER A 194 10.86 10.07 52.98
CA SER A 194 11.07 8.98 53.95
C SER A 194 12.45 8.40 53.69
N ALA A 195 13.41 8.82 54.52
CA ALA A 195 14.76 8.28 54.54
C ALA A 195 14.75 6.95 55.32
N ALA A 196 14.84 5.83 54.61
CA ALA A 196 15.16 4.53 55.19
C ALA A 196 15.83 3.66 54.10
N ASP A 197 17.10 3.31 54.35
CA ASP A 197 17.95 2.31 53.70
C ASP A 197 17.72 2.02 52.21
N SER A 198 18.42 2.77 51.37
CA SER A 198 18.46 2.59 49.93
C SER A 198 19.23 1.32 49.54
N LEU A 199 18.51 0.23 49.28
CA LEU A 199 18.98 -0.81 48.36
C LEU A 199 19.37 -0.15 47.02
N PRO A 200 20.45 -0.58 46.35
CA PRO A 200 20.84 -0.01 45.07
C PRO A 200 19.67 -0.17 44.08
N PRO A 201 19.33 0.88 43.30
CA PRO A 201 18.25 0.81 42.35
C PRO A 201 18.49 -0.34 41.39
N SER A 202 17.48 -1.20 41.21
CA SER A 202 17.48 -2.27 40.22
C SER A 202 17.89 -1.68 38.87
N PRO A 203 18.81 -2.33 38.12
CA PRO A 203 19.21 -1.83 36.81
C PRO A 203 17.96 -1.68 35.92
N PRO A 204 17.91 -0.64 35.07
CA PRO A 204 16.79 -0.47 34.14
C PRO A 204 16.63 -1.74 33.30
N PRO A 205 15.39 -2.12 32.94
CA PRO A 205 15.16 -3.25 32.05
C PRO A 205 16.00 -3.05 30.78
N PRO A 206 16.60 -4.13 30.25
CA PRO A 206 17.40 -4.03 29.04
C PRO A 206 16.53 -3.39 27.94
N PRO A 207 17.12 -2.53 27.09
CA PRO A 207 16.38 -1.96 25.97
C PRO A 207 15.74 -3.10 25.16
N PRO A 208 14.53 -2.91 24.63
CA PRO A 208 13.89 -3.93 23.80
C PRO A 208 14.88 -4.35 22.72
N LEU A 209 15.14 -5.64 22.63
CA LEU A 209 16.02 -6.21 21.61
C LEU A 209 15.56 -5.69 20.25
N SER A 210 16.45 -4.96 19.56
CA SER A 210 16.19 -4.48 18.21
C SER A 210 15.79 -5.67 17.35
N GLU A 211 14.70 -5.54 16.59
CA GLU A 211 14.22 -6.60 15.73
C GLU A 211 15.30 -6.98 14.69
N PRO A 212 15.52 -8.27 14.41
CA PRO A 212 16.60 -8.69 13.54
C PRO A 212 16.41 -8.21 12.10
N ALA A 213 17.52 -8.01 11.38
CA ALA A 213 17.56 -7.43 10.04
C ALA A 213 16.63 -8.13 9.03
N TYR A 214 16.50 -9.45 9.09
CA TYR A 214 15.64 -10.21 8.18
C TYR A 214 14.13 -9.98 8.41
N LYS A 215 13.73 -9.35 9.52
CA LYS A 215 12.33 -8.92 9.76
C LYS A 215 12.09 -7.46 9.40
N TYR A 216 13.06 -6.79 8.79
CA TYR A 216 12.96 -5.37 8.48
C TYR A 216 11.74 -5.06 7.58
N PRO A 217 10.90 -4.08 7.94
CA PRO A 217 9.55 -3.96 7.39
C PRO A 217 9.43 -3.15 6.09
N TRP A 218 10.50 -2.47 5.64
CA TRP A 218 10.47 -1.59 4.45
C TRP A 218 9.30 -0.59 4.43
N SER A 219 8.93 -0.08 5.61
CA SER A 219 7.73 0.75 5.79
C SER A 219 7.72 1.99 4.87
N GLY A 220 6.57 2.27 4.24
CA GLY A 220 6.38 3.43 3.37
C GLY A 220 6.86 3.27 1.92
N ILE A 221 7.65 2.24 1.58
CA ILE A 221 8.09 2.01 0.19
C ILE A 221 6.90 1.77 -0.74
N LYS A 222 5.93 0.93 -0.32
CA LYS A 222 4.71 0.67 -1.12
C LYS A 222 3.94 1.96 -1.42
N ALA A 223 3.87 2.89 -0.47
CA ALA A 223 3.16 4.16 -0.66
C ALA A 223 3.79 5.01 -1.78
N GLN A 224 5.13 5.03 -1.88
CA GLN A 224 5.82 5.72 -2.97
C GLN A 224 5.62 4.99 -4.31
N LEU A 225 5.70 3.65 -4.33
CA LEU A 225 5.44 2.85 -5.52
C LEU A 225 4.04 3.13 -6.09
N PHE A 226 3.00 3.11 -5.26
CA PHE A 226 1.64 3.40 -5.70
C PHE A 226 1.47 4.83 -6.19
N THR A 227 2.18 5.79 -5.58
CA THR A 227 2.13 7.19 -6.03
C THR A 227 2.70 7.31 -7.44
N ILE A 228 3.85 6.70 -7.71
CA ILE A 228 4.46 6.71 -9.05
C ILE A 228 3.56 5.96 -10.04
N LEU A 229 3.09 4.75 -9.70
CA LEU A 229 2.21 3.96 -10.57
C LEU A 229 0.92 4.72 -10.93
N ALA A 230 0.27 5.36 -9.95
CA ALA A 230 -0.90 6.19 -10.19
C ALA A 230 -0.59 7.36 -11.13
N THR A 231 0.55 8.04 -10.91
CA THR A 231 1.01 9.13 -11.76
C THR A 231 1.37 8.66 -13.18
N LEU A 232 1.82 7.43 -13.37
CA LEU A 232 2.05 6.87 -14.72
C LEU A 232 0.74 6.46 -15.40
N LEU A 233 -0.18 5.83 -14.65
CA LEU A 233 -1.48 5.34 -15.13
C LEU A 233 -2.49 6.44 -15.47
N GLN A 234 -2.43 7.60 -14.82
CA GLN A 234 -3.40 8.67 -15.05
C GLN A 234 -3.44 9.11 -16.54
N PRO A 235 -4.56 9.66 -17.03
CA PRO A 235 -4.62 10.25 -18.37
C PRO A 235 -3.57 11.36 -18.59
N PRO A 236 -3.26 11.72 -19.84
CA PRO A 236 -2.52 12.92 -20.16
C PRO A 236 -3.18 14.19 -19.57
N PRO A 237 -2.41 15.25 -19.27
CA PRO A 237 -2.96 16.49 -18.75
C PRO A 237 -4.10 17.03 -19.63
N GLY A 238 -5.23 17.40 -19.01
CA GLY A 238 -6.42 17.89 -19.70
C GLY A 238 -7.47 16.80 -20.03
N GLN A 239 -7.16 15.53 -19.77
CA GLN A 239 -8.11 14.43 -19.88
C GLN A 239 -8.39 13.82 -18.51
N SER A 240 -9.59 13.24 -18.34
CA SER A 240 -10.01 12.58 -17.10
C SER A 240 -10.33 11.10 -17.27
N SER A 241 -10.27 10.59 -18.51
CA SER A 241 -10.50 9.21 -18.92
C SER A 241 -10.14 9.10 -20.43
N PRO A 242 -9.75 7.92 -20.95
CA PRO A 242 -9.39 6.70 -20.21
C PRO A 242 -8.02 6.82 -19.53
N GLY A 243 -7.64 5.81 -18.74
CA GLY A 243 -6.27 5.70 -18.23
C GLY A 243 -5.23 5.57 -19.36
N ASN A 244 -3.95 5.70 -19.03
CA ASN A 244 -2.88 5.61 -20.02
C ASN A 244 -2.77 4.18 -20.58
N PRO A 245 -3.01 3.97 -21.89
CA PRO A 245 -3.12 2.63 -22.48
C PRO A 245 -1.79 1.85 -22.46
N ASP A 246 -0.66 2.53 -22.63
CA ASP A 246 0.66 1.88 -22.62
C ASP A 246 0.97 1.33 -21.23
N VAL A 247 0.71 2.13 -20.19
CA VAL A 247 0.92 1.72 -18.80
C VAL A 247 -0.07 0.64 -18.39
N GLN A 248 -1.33 0.71 -18.82
CA GLN A 248 -2.32 -0.34 -18.61
C GLN A 248 -1.86 -1.67 -19.24
N LEU A 249 -1.35 -1.65 -20.47
CA LEU A 249 -0.82 -2.83 -21.14
C LEU A 249 0.43 -3.38 -20.43
N GLN A 250 1.34 -2.51 -19.99
CA GLN A 250 2.51 -2.91 -19.20
C GLN A 250 2.09 -3.59 -17.87
N MET A 251 1.09 -3.05 -17.18
CA MET A 251 0.53 -3.63 -15.95
C MET A 251 -0.03 -5.04 -16.18
N VAL A 252 -0.74 -5.27 -17.29
CA VAL A 252 -1.24 -6.60 -17.67
C VAL A 252 -0.07 -7.52 -18.04
N ARG A 253 0.84 -7.06 -18.91
CA ARG A 253 1.99 -7.83 -19.42
C ARG A 253 2.90 -8.34 -18.30
N HIS A 254 3.13 -7.53 -17.27
CA HIS A 254 4.03 -7.85 -16.17
C HIS A 254 3.31 -8.43 -14.94
N ASN A 255 2.06 -8.90 -15.09
CA ASN A 255 1.26 -9.46 -14.01
C ASN A 255 1.13 -8.51 -12.80
N GLY A 256 1.10 -7.20 -13.03
CA GLY A 256 1.05 -6.17 -11.98
C GLY A 256 -0.30 -6.06 -11.26
N ILE A 257 -1.34 -6.71 -11.78
CA ILE A 257 -2.69 -6.66 -11.19
C ILE A 257 -2.75 -7.42 -9.86
N VAL A 258 -2.20 -8.63 -9.81
CA VAL A 258 -2.26 -9.48 -8.61
C VAL A 258 -1.54 -8.84 -7.42
N PRO A 259 -0.31 -8.31 -7.56
CA PRO A 259 0.39 -7.65 -6.46
C PRO A 259 -0.33 -6.41 -5.96
N LEU A 260 -0.94 -5.62 -6.86
CA LEU A 260 -1.79 -4.49 -6.45
C LEU A 260 -2.95 -4.94 -5.57
N LEU A 261 -3.67 -5.99 -5.98
CA LEU A 261 -4.82 -6.51 -5.22
C LEU A 261 -4.39 -7.09 -3.87
N ASN A 262 -3.25 -7.77 -3.80
CA ASN A 262 -2.72 -8.28 -2.55
C ASN A 262 -2.46 -7.15 -1.53
N CYS A 263 -2.05 -5.98 -1.99
CA CYS A 263 -1.87 -4.79 -1.15
C CYS A 263 -3.17 -4.13 -0.67
N CYS A 264 -4.36 -4.60 -1.08
CA CYS A 264 -5.63 -4.15 -0.51
C CYS A 264 -5.91 -4.72 0.88
N ALA A 265 -5.20 -5.78 1.28
CA ALA A 265 -5.27 -6.32 2.65
C ALA A 265 -4.63 -5.33 3.64
N TYR A 266 -5.20 -5.25 4.85
CA TYR A 266 -4.68 -4.37 5.90
C TYR A 266 -3.23 -4.73 6.29
N ASP A 267 -2.40 -3.70 6.46
CA ASP A 267 -0.99 -3.80 6.87
C ASP A 267 -0.57 -2.51 7.60
N ASP A 268 -0.27 -2.60 8.91
CA ASP A 268 0.12 -1.44 9.72
C ASP A 268 1.48 -0.83 9.30
N HIS A 269 2.33 -1.58 8.59
CA HIS A 269 3.55 -1.01 7.99
C HIS A 269 3.26 -0.07 6.82
N ASN A 270 2.07 -0.15 6.23
CA ASN A 270 1.63 0.61 5.08
C ASN A 270 0.22 1.15 5.30
N PRO A 271 0.04 2.07 6.26
CA PRO A 271 -1.25 2.68 6.51
C PRO A 271 -1.71 3.38 5.23
N PHE A 272 -2.99 3.23 4.91
CA PHE A 272 -3.62 3.76 3.71
C PHE A 272 -3.22 3.12 2.36
N ALA A 273 -2.63 1.91 2.37
CA ALA A 273 -2.31 1.19 1.14
C ALA A 273 -3.55 0.99 0.25
N LYS A 274 -4.69 0.62 0.86
CA LYS A 274 -5.95 0.37 0.15
C LYS A 274 -6.44 1.58 -0.64
N GLU A 275 -6.39 2.77 -0.06
CA GLU A 275 -6.80 4.03 -0.69
C GLU A 275 -5.90 4.36 -1.88
N ARG A 276 -4.58 4.14 -1.74
CA ARG A 276 -3.61 4.37 -2.82
C ARG A 276 -3.76 3.38 -3.97
N VAL A 277 -3.96 2.11 -3.65
CA VAL A 277 -4.24 1.06 -4.65
C VAL A 277 -5.54 1.37 -5.39
N THR A 278 -6.56 1.89 -4.69
CA THR A 278 -7.83 2.25 -5.33
C THR A 278 -7.65 3.27 -6.45
N ILE A 279 -6.74 4.24 -6.30
CA ILE A 279 -6.41 5.21 -7.36
C ILE A 279 -5.75 4.51 -8.56
N CYS A 280 -4.82 3.58 -8.30
CA CYS A 280 -4.19 2.79 -9.36
C CYS A 280 -5.23 1.95 -10.11
N LEU A 281 -6.13 1.27 -9.39
CA LEU A 281 -7.18 0.44 -9.97
C LEU A 281 -8.18 1.26 -10.78
N LYS A 282 -8.55 2.46 -10.31
CA LYS A 282 -9.40 3.39 -11.05
C LYS A 282 -8.83 3.60 -12.46
N TRP A 283 -7.58 4.01 -12.57
CA TRP A 283 -6.95 4.31 -13.85
C TRP A 283 -6.61 3.06 -14.66
N LEU A 284 -6.27 1.95 -14.00
CA LEU A 284 -5.96 0.70 -14.67
C LEU A 284 -7.20 0.10 -15.39
N LEU A 285 -8.38 0.23 -14.78
CA LEU A 285 -9.62 -0.34 -15.31
C LEU A 285 -10.37 0.60 -16.25
N ASP A 286 -10.08 1.90 -16.19
CA ASP A 286 -10.75 2.92 -17.00
C ASP A 286 -10.39 2.78 -18.48
N GLY A 287 -11.32 2.20 -19.26
CA GLY A 287 -11.18 1.97 -20.70
C GLY A 287 -10.28 0.79 -21.11
N CYS A 288 -9.79 -0.03 -20.17
CA CYS A 288 -8.91 -1.15 -20.47
C CYS A 288 -9.64 -2.50 -20.51
N ASP A 289 -9.98 -3.00 -21.69
CA ASP A 289 -10.68 -4.29 -21.82
C ASP A 289 -9.87 -5.46 -21.30
N ALA A 290 -8.55 -5.48 -21.53
CA ALA A 290 -7.67 -6.57 -21.08
C ALA A 290 -7.63 -6.66 -19.54
N ALA A 291 -7.47 -5.54 -18.85
CA ALA A 291 -7.50 -5.52 -17.39
C ALA A 291 -8.89 -5.89 -16.86
N ASN A 292 -9.96 -5.36 -17.45
CA ASN A 292 -11.33 -5.71 -17.06
C ASN A 292 -11.65 -7.20 -17.25
N ALA A 293 -11.17 -7.81 -18.35
CA ALA A 293 -11.33 -9.23 -18.61
C ALA A 293 -10.66 -10.07 -17.53
N PHE A 294 -9.41 -9.74 -17.17
CA PHE A 294 -8.68 -10.41 -16.09
C PHE A 294 -9.43 -10.32 -14.74
N PHE A 295 -9.99 -9.16 -14.42
CA PHE A 295 -10.79 -9.00 -13.20
C PHE A 295 -12.07 -9.84 -13.20
N ARG A 296 -12.77 -9.93 -14.33
CA ARG A 296 -13.96 -10.79 -14.46
C ARG A 296 -13.60 -12.25 -14.27
N GLU A 297 -12.46 -12.69 -14.82
CA GLU A 297 -11.95 -14.05 -14.63
C GLU A 297 -11.62 -14.33 -13.16
N LEU A 298 -10.89 -13.44 -12.49
CA LEU A 298 -10.58 -13.56 -11.05
C LEU A 298 -11.84 -13.68 -10.20
N VAL A 299 -12.87 -12.87 -10.46
CA VAL A 299 -14.15 -12.91 -9.73
C VAL A 299 -14.91 -14.21 -10.03
N SER A 300 -14.85 -14.71 -11.26
CA SER A 300 -15.50 -15.98 -11.63
C SER A 300 -14.88 -17.20 -10.96
N MET A 301 -13.58 -17.15 -10.67
CA MET A 301 -12.83 -18.20 -9.97
C MET A 301 -12.96 -18.10 -8.45
N ALA A 302 -13.35 -16.93 -7.92
CA ALA A 302 -13.56 -16.77 -6.49
C ALA A 302 -14.76 -17.61 -6.03
N PRO A 303 -14.64 -18.42 -4.97
CA PRO A 303 -15.78 -19.14 -4.40
C PRO A 303 -16.89 -18.15 -4.09
N ALA A 304 -18.11 -18.40 -4.58
CA ALA A 304 -19.27 -17.59 -4.22
C ALA A 304 -19.34 -17.51 -2.68
N PRO A 305 -19.47 -16.31 -2.08
CA PRO A 305 -19.67 -16.23 -0.64
C PRO A 305 -20.88 -17.10 -0.31
N ASN A 306 -20.71 -18.11 0.54
CA ASN A 306 -21.75 -19.04 0.94
C ASN A 306 -22.87 -18.28 1.69
N LEU A 307 -23.76 -17.65 0.91
CA LEU A 307 -24.95 -16.95 1.36
C LEU A 307 -26.18 -17.77 0.96
N LYS A 308 -26.13 -19.10 1.14
CA LYS A 308 -27.33 -19.93 1.05
C LYS A 308 -28.04 -19.87 2.40
N PRO A 309 -29.19 -19.19 2.54
CA PRO A 309 -29.95 -19.24 3.78
C PRO A 309 -30.41 -20.69 4.01
N PRO A 310 -30.30 -21.23 5.23
CA PRO A 310 -30.95 -22.50 5.55
C PRO A 310 -32.47 -22.34 5.39
N PRO A 311 -33.19 -23.38 4.90
CA PRO A 311 -34.63 -23.31 4.77
C PRO A 311 -35.27 -23.14 6.15
N GLY A 312 -35.86 -21.97 6.40
CA GLY A 312 -36.73 -21.73 7.56
C GLY A 312 -36.13 -21.04 8.78
N GLY A 313 -35.13 -20.16 8.65
CA GLY A 313 -34.63 -19.38 9.80
C GLY A 313 -34.04 -18.04 9.43
N ALA A 314 -34.42 -16.99 10.18
CA ALA A 314 -33.88 -15.64 10.04
C ALA A 314 -32.34 -15.66 10.11
N THR A 315 -31.69 -15.10 9.09
CA THR A 315 -30.22 -15.06 9.00
C THR A 315 -29.70 -13.86 9.77
N THR A 316 -29.08 -14.09 10.93
CA THR A 316 -28.19 -13.10 11.57
C THR A 316 -26.82 -13.19 10.91
N SER A 317 -26.53 -12.30 9.96
CA SER A 317 -25.17 -12.18 9.40
C SER A 317 -24.31 -11.28 10.30
N THR A 318 -23.32 -11.86 10.97
CA THR A 318 -22.26 -11.08 11.63
C THR A 318 -21.26 -10.61 10.58
N LEU A 319 -21.49 -9.42 10.03
CA LEU A 319 -20.54 -8.77 9.15
C LEU A 319 -19.38 -8.24 10.01
N ARG A 320 -18.19 -8.83 9.88
CA ARG A 320 -16.96 -8.24 10.44
C ARG A 320 -16.52 -7.11 9.52
N VAL A 321 -16.95 -5.90 9.85
CA VAL A 321 -16.35 -4.67 9.31
C VAL A 321 -15.13 -4.38 10.18
N ASP A 322 -14.00 -4.10 9.55
CA ASP A 322 -12.68 -3.84 10.16
C ASP A 322 -12.75 -3.13 11.53
N GLY A 323 -12.21 -3.80 12.56
CA GLY A 323 -11.65 -3.14 13.74
C GLY A 323 -12.61 -2.61 14.82
N ILE A 324 -13.94 -2.71 14.70
CA ILE A 324 -14.88 -2.30 15.76
C ILE A 324 -15.78 -3.48 16.14
N GLN A 325 -15.67 -3.97 17.37
CA GLN A 325 -16.64 -4.92 17.93
C GLN A 325 -17.96 -4.19 18.19
N GLY A 326 -18.88 -4.25 17.24
CA GLY A 326 -20.27 -3.83 17.39
C GLY A 326 -21.21 -4.83 16.73
N GLU A 327 -22.16 -5.37 17.48
CA GLU A 327 -23.16 -6.32 16.97
C GLU A 327 -24.22 -5.55 16.17
N VAL A 328 -24.09 -5.51 14.84
CA VAL A 328 -25.12 -4.91 13.97
C VAL A 328 -26.11 -6.00 13.54
N LYS A 329 -27.30 -5.99 14.15
CA LYS A 329 -28.42 -6.87 13.77
C LYS A 329 -29.13 -6.29 12.55
N VAL A 330 -28.76 -6.76 11.35
CA VAL A 330 -29.48 -6.41 10.12
C VAL A 330 -30.58 -7.44 9.88
N GLN A 331 -31.83 -7.02 10.05
CA GLN A 331 -33.01 -7.82 9.70
C GLN A 331 -33.43 -7.49 8.27
N VAL A 332 -33.07 -8.35 7.32
CA VAL A 332 -33.59 -8.25 5.95
C VAL A 332 -35.01 -8.82 5.96
N ARG A 333 -36.01 -7.95 5.85
CA ARG A 333 -37.40 -8.38 5.62
C ARG A 333 -37.54 -8.75 4.15
N SER A 334 -37.84 -10.03 3.89
CA SER A 334 -38.23 -10.49 2.55
C SER A 334 -39.53 -9.78 2.13
N SER A 335 -39.56 -9.22 0.93
CA SER A 335 -40.73 -8.54 0.33
C SER A 335 -41.82 -9.50 -0.16
N THR A 336 -42.00 -10.62 0.54
CA THR A 336 -43.03 -11.63 0.25
C THR A 336 -43.80 -11.93 1.52
N ALA A 337 -44.71 -11.02 1.87
CA ALA A 337 -45.80 -11.25 2.81
C ALA A 337 -47.10 -10.67 2.20
N PRO A 338 -48.25 -11.32 2.39
CA PRO A 338 -49.47 -11.04 1.63
C PRO A 338 -50.16 -9.74 2.10
N ASP A 339 -50.86 -9.12 1.15
CA ASP A 339 -51.66 -7.90 1.29
C ASP A 339 -52.67 -7.98 2.43
N VAL A 340 -52.73 -6.91 3.23
CA VAL A 340 -53.86 -6.61 4.12
C VAL A 340 -54.43 -5.27 3.68
N GLU A 341 -55.66 -5.33 3.19
CA GLU A 341 -56.50 -4.22 2.73
C GLU A 341 -56.70 -3.14 3.80
N GLY A 342 -56.70 -1.87 3.36
CA GLY A 342 -57.38 -0.81 4.10
C GLY A 342 -56.85 0.59 3.79
N GLY A 343 -57.62 1.38 3.03
CA GLY A 343 -57.59 2.85 3.14
C GLY A 343 -57.29 3.60 1.85
N ASP A 344 -58.36 4.08 1.23
CA ASP A 344 -58.45 5.00 0.09
C ASP A 344 -57.61 6.28 0.28
N GLY A 345 -56.95 6.75 -0.79
CA GLY A 345 -56.11 7.94 -0.76
C GLY A 345 -55.23 8.13 -1.99
N ALA A 346 -55.80 8.65 -3.07
CA ALA A 346 -55.08 8.99 -4.29
C ALA A 346 -53.98 10.06 -4.05
N ALA A 347 -52.72 9.70 -4.33
CA ALA A 347 -51.65 10.67 -4.55
C ALA A 347 -50.80 10.24 -5.75
N ARG A 348 -50.96 10.98 -6.86
CA ARG A 348 -50.11 10.90 -8.05
C ARG A 348 -48.68 11.28 -7.68
N ILE A 349 -47.72 10.37 -7.79
CA ILE A 349 -46.29 10.71 -7.77
C ILE A 349 -45.86 11.02 -9.20
N ARG A 350 -45.71 12.31 -9.51
CA ARG A 350 -44.94 12.80 -10.66
C ARG A 350 -43.47 12.46 -10.41
N ALA A 351 -42.88 11.63 -11.26
CA ALA A 351 -41.44 11.48 -11.33
C ALA A 351 -40.85 12.81 -11.83
N HIS A 352 -40.06 13.45 -10.98
CA HIS A 352 -39.27 14.64 -11.31
C HIS A 352 -38.00 14.16 -12.03
N ASP A 353 -37.92 14.39 -13.35
CA ASP A 353 -36.74 14.16 -14.18
C ASP A 353 -35.91 15.46 -14.22
N PRO A 354 -34.84 15.59 -13.42
CA PRO A 354 -34.09 16.84 -13.32
C PRO A 354 -33.08 17.03 -14.46
N TYR A 355 -32.93 16.08 -15.38
CA TYR A 355 -31.85 16.12 -16.39
C TYR A 355 -32.29 15.78 -17.83
N GLY A 356 -33.56 15.45 -18.09
CA GLY A 356 -34.11 15.41 -19.44
C GLY A 356 -33.44 14.40 -20.38
N LEU A 357 -32.80 13.37 -19.84
CA LEU A 357 -32.04 12.38 -20.63
C LEU A 357 -32.95 11.52 -21.54
N ALA A 358 -34.23 11.38 -21.19
CA ALA A 358 -35.18 10.60 -21.97
C ALA A 358 -35.52 11.24 -23.33
N GLU A 359 -35.37 12.55 -23.48
CA GLU A 359 -35.68 13.27 -24.72
C GLU A 359 -34.47 13.35 -25.67
N GLY A 360 -33.25 13.33 -25.14
CA GLY A 360 -32.00 13.32 -25.92
C GLY A 360 -31.75 12.01 -26.69
N ALA A 361 -32.18 10.87 -26.12
CA ALA A 361 -32.01 9.56 -26.74
C ALA A 361 -32.87 9.33 -28.00
N ARG A 362 -33.87 10.20 -28.27
CA ARG A 362 -34.76 10.08 -29.44
C ARG A 362 -34.28 10.85 -30.67
N LYS A 363 -33.15 11.58 -30.60
CA LYS A 363 -32.65 12.46 -31.67
C LYS A 363 -31.37 12.00 -32.38
N LEU A 364 -30.79 10.85 -32.03
CA LEU A 364 -29.58 10.35 -32.70
C LEU A 364 -29.89 9.09 -33.52
N HIS A 365 -30.62 9.29 -34.62
CA HIS A 365 -30.63 8.34 -35.74
C HIS A 365 -29.43 8.65 -36.65
N LEU A 366 -28.61 7.63 -36.89
CA LEU A 366 -27.40 7.66 -37.72
C LEU A 366 -27.68 8.09 -39.16
N GLY A 367 -26.91 9.07 -39.65
CA GLY A 367 -26.66 9.26 -41.08
C GLY A 367 -25.26 8.73 -41.41
N ALA A 368 -25.20 7.66 -42.20
CA ALA A 368 -23.97 7.06 -42.71
C ALA A 368 -23.23 8.06 -43.62
N LYS A 369 -21.90 8.18 -43.45
CA LYS A 369 -21.02 8.73 -44.47
C LYS A 369 -19.80 7.82 -44.64
N GLU A 370 -19.55 7.52 -45.91
CA GLU A 370 -18.55 6.61 -46.44
C GLU A 370 -17.13 7.08 -46.13
N SER A 371 -16.26 6.10 -45.89
CA SER A 371 -14.82 6.24 -45.70
C SER A 371 -14.11 6.47 -47.04
N GLU A 372 -13.32 7.54 -47.16
CA GLU A 372 -12.32 7.65 -48.23
C GLU A 372 -11.04 6.86 -47.88
N PRO A 373 -10.37 6.26 -48.87
CA PRO A 373 -9.15 5.50 -48.65
C PRO A 373 -7.91 6.40 -48.50
N PHE A 374 -7.07 6.00 -47.57
CA PHE A 374 -5.75 6.55 -47.22
C PHE A 374 -4.77 6.45 -48.41
N ASN A 375 -4.04 7.53 -48.69
CA ASN A 375 -3.04 7.62 -49.77
C ASN A 375 -1.62 7.60 -49.18
N GLU A 376 -0.71 6.86 -49.82
CA GLU A 376 0.59 6.42 -49.28
C GLU A 376 1.76 7.41 -49.50
N ASP A 377 1.48 8.63 -49.94
CA ASP A 377 2.48 9.65 -50.30
C ASP A 377 2.79 10.69 -49.19
N ASP A 378 2.27 10.51 -47.98
CA ASP A 378 2.43 11.47 -46.86
C ASP A 378 3.74 11.26 -46.06
N PHE A 379 4.72 10.55 -46.62
CA PHE A 379 5.99 10.21 -45.95
C PHE A 379 7.23 10.39 -46.84
N MET A 380 7.48 11.63 -47.26
CA MET A 380 8.79 12.10 -47.73
C MET A 380 9.16 13.43 -47.10
#